data_AF-A0A3F2RJ02-F1
#
_entry.id   AF-A0A3F2RJ02-F1
#
_cell.length_a   1.000
_cell.length_b   1.000
_cell.length_c   1.000
_cell.angle_alpha   90.00
_cell.angle_beta   90.00
_cell.angle_gamma   90.00
#
_symmetry.space_group_name_H-M   'P 1'
#
loop_
_entity.id
_entity.type
_entity.pdbx_description
1 polymer ?
#
loop_
_entity_poly.entity_id
_entity_poly.type
_entity_poly.pdbx_seq_one_letter_code
_entity_poly.pdbx_strand_id
1 'polypeptide(L)'
;MGCGKHEGGTKGMWYVGVILSIVGSIGTNMGVNLQKFSFMREAKHRCSTEKRSYVRQPLWVIGFLLVVGGSTLDFVALGFLPQSLATPVGGSTMVANVAFASLFLKEKFTRSDAIGTALVLTGIIVVAMFAEKESACYTVHELVALYREPLFAVYATLIGLACIALYLLSRKMERVLKEKGKSSPEYKRFSKLHPVSYPALSGLFGAQSVLFAKSMAELIKTTFEGDNQFVTFGAYAITFSMLVCVFLQIHWLAHGLQHFDAVFIVPVFQCFFISISIFGGGVYFKEFAHMTPLALAMFSVEGSQD
;
A
#
# COMPACT_ATOMS: atom_id res chain seq x y z
N MET A 1 -30.88 6.76 -8.95
CA MET A 1 -31.93 6.27 -8.00
C MET A 1 -31.57 4.86 -7.49
N GLY A 2 -30.28 4.58 -7.23
CA GLY A 2 -29.76 3.22 -7.02
C GLY A 2 -29.30 2.87 -5.60
N CYS A 3 -29.04 3.84 -4.72
CA CYS A 3 -28.44 3.57 -3.40
C CYS A 3 -29.45 3.35 -2.25
N GLY A 4 -30.76 3.45 -2.51
CA GLY A 4 -31.78 3.57 -1.45
C GLY A 4 -32.46 2.28 -0.98
N LYS A 5 -32.17 1.10 -1.55
CA LYS A 5 -32.95 -0.12 -1.27
C LYS A 5 -32.23 -1.21 -0.45
N HIS A 6 -30.95 -1.06 -0.12
CA HIS A 6 -30.20 -2.04 0.68
C HIS A 6 -29.50 -1.44 1.91
N GLU A 7 -30.00 -0.32 2.46
CA GLU A 7 -29.47 0.28 3.69
C GLU A 7 -29.52 -0.63 4.93
N GLY A 8 -30.28 -1.74 4.90
CA GLY A 8 -30.37 -2.69 6.01
C GLY A 8 -29.30 -3.80 6.03
N GLY A 9 -28.63 -4.09 4.91
CA GLY A 9 -27.74 -5.27 4.80
C GLY A 9 -26.23 -4.96 4.86
N THR A 10 -25.81 -3.81 4.32
CA THR A 10 -24.39 -3.48 4.17
C THR A 10 -23.81 -2.74 5.38
N LYS A 11 -24.66 -2.15 6.25
CA LYS A 11 -24.27 -1.41 7.47
C LYS A 11 -23.52 -2.24 8.53
N GLY A 12 -23.33 -3.56 8.32
CA GLY A 12 -22.66 -4.44 9.26
C GLY A 12 -21.35 -5.09 8.79
N MET A 13 -21.00 -5.08 7.50
CA MET A 13 -19.99 -6.03 6.96
C MET A 13 -18.53 -5.58 7.03
N TRP A 14 -18.18 -4.54 7.80
CA TRP A 14 -16.78 -4.11 7.96
C TRP A 14 -15.87 -5.25 8.46
N TYR A 15 -16.39 -6.13 9.32
CA TYR A 15 -15.68 -7.32 9.80
C TYR A 15 -15.37 -8.30 8.66
N VAL A 16 -16.23 -8.39 7.64
CA VAL A 16 -15.98 -9.20 6.44
C VAL A 16 -14.77 -8.64 5.72
N GLY A 17 -14.71 -7.32 5.52
CA GLY A 17 -13.55 -6.65 4.95
C GLY A 17 -12.25 -6.94 5.71
N VAL A 18 -12.28 -6.87 7.05
CA VAL A 18 -11.11 -7.19 7.89
C VAL A 18 -10.69 -8.65 7.72
N ILE A 19 -11.64 -9.59 7.77
CA ILE A 19 -11.35 -11.03 7.59
C ILE A 19 -10.77 -11.29 6.20
N LEU A 20 -11.38 -10.72 5.14
CA LEU A 20 -10.89 -10.86 3.76
C LEU A 20 -9.47 -10.33 3.62
N SER A 21 -9.16 -9.17 4.22
CA SER A 21 -7.82 -8.61 4.15
C SER A 21 -6.80 -9.42 4.95
N ILE A 22 -7.15 -9.96 6.14
CA ILE A 22 -6.25 -10.85 6.90
C ILE A 22 -5.98 -12.14 6.12
N VAL A 23 -7.02 -12.77 5.56
CA VAL A 23 -6.88 -13.99 4.75
C VAL A 23 -6.07 -13.71 3.49
N GLY A 24 -6.33 -12.59 2.81
CA GLY A 24 -5.59 -12.11 1.64
C GLY A 24 -4.11 -11.90 1.96
N SER A 25 -3.83 -11.19 3.05
CA SER A 25 -2.48 -10.93 3.57
C SER A 25 -1.72 -12.23 3.88
N ILE A 26 -2.35 -13.19 4.57
CA ILE A 26 -1.75 -14.50 4.86
C ILE A 26 -1.47 -15.26 3.56
N GLY A 27 -2.43 -15.32 2.64
CA GLY A 27 -2.31 -15.99 1.36
C GLY A 27 -1.16 -15.41 0.52
N THR A 28 -1.10 -14.09 0.39
CA THR A 28 -0.05 -13.38 -0.35
C THR A 28 1.33 -13.67 0.23
N ASN A 29 1.50 -13.59 1.55
CA ASN A 29 2.80 -13.89 2.18
C ASN A 29 3.21 -15.34 2.06
N MET A 30 2.28 -16.26 2.27
CA MET A 30 2.55 -17.68 2.09
C MET A 30 2.97 -17.95 0.65
N GLY A 31 2.32 -17.31 -0.32
CA GLY A 31 2.67 -17.40 -1.74
C GLY A 31 4.09 -16.91 -2.05
N VAL A 32 4.46 -15.73 -1.57
CA VAL A 32 5.82 -15.17 -1.73
C VAL A 32 6.87 -16.08 -1.06
N ASN A 33 6.61 -16.54 0.16
CA ASN A 33 7.52 -17.44 0.87
C ASN A 33 7.66 -18.80 0.17
N LEU A 34 6.58 -19.32 -0.43
CA LEU A 34 6.62 -20.56 -1.20
C LEU A 34 7.41 -20.41 -2.50
N GLN A 35 7.29 -19.25 -3.18
CA GLN A 35 8.12 -18.92 -4.35
C GLN A 35 9.60 -18.84 -3.96
N LYS A 36 9.93 -18.14 -2.87
CA LYS A 36 11.30 -18.06 -2.33
C LYS A 36 11.83 -19.47 -1.99
N PHE A 37 11.01 -20.30 -1.35
CA PHE A 37 11.35 -21.68 -1.04
C PHE A 37 11.60 -22.53 -2.29
N SER A 38 10.79 -22.37 -3.33
CA SER A 38 10.98 -23.04 -4.63
C SER A 38 12.35 -22.71 -5.22
N PHE A 39 12.74 -21.44 -5.23
CA PHE A 39 14.05 -21.02 -5.71
C PHE A 39 15.20 -21.59 -4.88
N MET A 40 15.08 -21.58 -3.55
CA MET A 40 16.10 -22.17 -2.67
C MET A 40 16.24 -23.67 -2.84
N ARG A 41 15.12 -24.39 -3.04
CA ARG A 41 15.10 -25.84 -3.30
C ARG A 41 15.84 -26.17 -4.59
N GLU A 42 15.55 -25.44 -5.66
CA GLU A 42 16.24 -25.63 -6.95
C GLU A 42 17.72 -25.22 -6.88
N ALA A 43 18.06 -24.15 -6.15
CA ALA A 43 19.45 -23.73 -5.96
C ALA A 43 20.32 -24.78 -5.23
N LYS A 44 19.70 -25.65 -4.42
CA LYS A 44 20.37 -26.74 -3.71
C LYS A 44 20.70 -27.93 -4.62
N HIS A 45 19.97 -28.12 -5.72
CA HIS A 45 20.24 -29.15 -6.73
C HIS A 45 21.36 -28.69 -7.70
N ARG A 46 22.57 -28.49 -7.19
CA ARG A 46 23.75 -28.01 -7.96
C ARG A 46 24.29 -28.98 -9.03
N CYS A 47 23.82 -30.22 -9.09
CA CYS A 47 24.34 -31.27 -10.00
C CYS A 47 23.49 -31.52 -11.27
N SER A 48 22.44 -30.74 -11.53
CA SER A 48 21.64 -30.85 -12.76
C SER A 48 22.09 -29.80 -13.77
N THR A 49 22.55 -30.23 -14.94
CA THR A 49 22.99 -29.36 -16.06
C THR A 49 21.84 -28.50 -16.62
N GLU A 50 20.58 -28.87 -16.33
CA GLU A 50 19.40 -28.02 -16.58
C GLU A 50 18.73 -27.63 -15.26
N LYS A 51 18.73 -26.33 -14.94
CA LYS A 51 17.82 -25.78 -13.92
C LYS A 51 16.43 -25.68 -14.51
N ARG A 52 15.41 -26.22 -13.84
CA ARG A 52 14.02 -26.09 -14.29
C ARG A 52 13.62 -24.62 -14.31
N SER A 53 13.04 -24.16 -15.42
CA SER A 53 12.45 -22.82 -15.52
C SER A 53 11.40 -22.62 -14.41
N TYR A 54 11.30 -21.40 -13.87
CA TYR A 54 10.44 -21.08 -12.72
C TYR A 54 8.98 -21.47 -12.95
N VAL A 55 8.47 -21.30 -14.17
CA VAL A 55 7.10 -21.69 -14.55
C VAL A 55 6.84 -23.20 -14.49
N ARG A 56 7.89 -24.03 -14.55
CA ARG A 56 7.80 -25.50 -14.45
C ARG A 56 7.97 -26.01 -13.02
N GLN A 57 8.20 -25.12 -12.06
CA GLN A 57 8.33 -25.49 -10.65
C GLN A 57 6.94 -25.44 -9.99
N PRO A 58 6.34 -26.57 -9.57
CA PRO A 58 4.96 -26.59 -9.08
C PRO A 58 4.77 -25.75 -7.81
N LEU A 59 5.78 -25.69 -6.94
CA LEU A 59 5.77 -24.85 -5.74
C LEU A 59 5.75 -23.35 -6.08
N TRP A 60 6.47 -22.94 -7.12
CA TRP A 60 6.46 -21.56 -7.58
C TRP A 60 5.08 -21.17 -8.15
N VAL A 61 4.45 -22.06 -8.94
CA VAL A 61 3.11 -21.84 -9.50
C VAL A 61 2.06 -21.76 -8.38
N ILE A 62 2.08 -22.67 -7.40
CA ILE A 62 1.18 -22.60 -6.24
C ILE A 62 1.39 -21.27 -5.50
N GLY A 63 2.65 -20.86 -5.30
CA GLY A 63 2.96 -19.59 -4.66
C GLY A 63 2.44 -18.39 -5.45
N PHE A 64 2.53 -18.42 -6.78
CA PHE A 64 1.96 -17.39 -7.66
C PHE A 64 0.43 -17.32 -7.57
N LEU A 65 -0.27 -18.47 -7.60
CA LEU A 65 -1.72 -18.51 -7.45
C LEU A 65 -2.19 -17.97 -6.10
N LEU A 66 -1.45 -18.27 -5.01
CA LEU A 66 -1.73 -17.72 -3.68
C LEU A 66 -1.55 -16.19 -3.63
N VAL A 67 -0.52 -15.65 -4.28
CA VAL A 67 -0.31 -14.19 -4.38
C VAL A 67 -1.45 -13.51 -5.14
N VAL A 68 -1.86 -14.08 -6.29
CA VAL A 68 -2.95 -13.52 -7.10
C VAL A 68 -4.28 -13.60 -6.34
N GLY A 69 -4.58 -14.75 -5.73
CA GLY A 69 -5.79 -14.93 -4.92
C GLY A 69 -5.82 -13.97 -3.73
N GLY A 70 -4.71 -13.87 -2.98
CA GLY A 70 -4.60 -12.99 -1.84
C GLY A 70 -4.75 -11.50 -2.21
N SER A 71 -4.09 -11.06 -3.28
CA SER A 71 -4.22 -9.69 -3.79
C SER A 71 -5.64 -9.37 -4.27
N THR A 72 -6.36 -10.36 -4.80
CA THR A 72 -7.77 -10.21 -5.18
C THR A 72 -8.66 -10.03 -3.95
N LEU A 73 -8.41 -10.80 -2.88
CA LEU A 73 -9.14 -10.65 -1.62
C LEU A 73 -8.87 -9.29 -0.97
N ASP A 74 -7.62 -8.81 -1.00
CA ASP A 74 -7.28 -7.47 -0.51
C ASP A 74 -7.99 -6.37 -1.30
N PHE A 75 -8.06 -6.51 -2.63
CA PHE A 75 -8.82 -5.58 -3.47
C PHE A 75 -10.32 -5.59 -3.15
N VAL A 76 -10.92 -6.77 -2.99
CA VAL A 76 -12.33 -6.90 -2.61
C VAL A 76 -12.57 -6.28 -1.24
N ALA A 77 -11.65 -6.46 -0.29
CA ALA A 77 -11.74 -5.87 1.05
C ALA A 77 -11.82 -4.34 1.02
N LEU A 78 -11.23 -3.65 0.03
CA LEU A 78 -11.32 -2.20 -0.13
C LEU A 78 -12.76 -1.70 -0.31
N GLY A 79 -13.65 -2.50 -0.91
CA GLY A 79 -15.07 -2.14 -1.07
C GLY A 79 -15.91 -2.31 0.20
N PHE A 80 -15.34 -2.94 1.23
CA PHE A 80 -15.96 -3.15 2.54
C PHE A 80 -15.30 -2.34 3.66
N LEU A 81 -14.11 -1.78 3.42
CA LEU A 81 -13.32 -1.07 4.42
C LEU A 81 -13.14 0.42 4.08
N PRO A 82 -13.21 1.29 5.10
CA PRO A 82 -12.59 2.61 5.05
C PRO A 82 -11.13 2.50 4.62
N GLN A 83 -10.62 3.45 3.85
CA GLN A 83 -9.23 3.40 3.36
C GLN A 83 -8.25 3.55 4.52
N SER A 84 -8.60 4.42 5.45
CA SER A 84 -7.89 4.64 6.71
C SER A 84 -7.73 3.33 7.51
N LEU A 85 -8.70 2.40 7.41
CA LEU A 85 -8.64 1.08 8.05
C LEU A 85 -7.97 0.01 7.18
N ALA A 86 -8.27 -0.01 5.89
CA ALA A 86 -7.75 -1.02 4.96
C ALA A 86 -6.22 -0.96 4.85
N THR A 87 -5.65 0.26 4.86
CA THR A 87 -4.20 0.43 4.69
C THR A 87 -3.40 -0.20 5.85
N PRO A 88 -3.71 0.08 7.14
CA PRO A 88 -3.02 -0.57 8.25
C PRO A 88 -3.29 -2.07 8.34
N VAL A 89 -4.53 -2.51 8.09
CA VAL A 89 -4.86 -3.95 8.08
C VAL A 89 -4.06 -4.68 6.99
N GLY A 90 -3.88 -4.10 5.81
CA GLY A 90 -2.98 -4.62 4.77
C GLY A 90 -1.52 -4.69 5.25
N GLY A 91 -1.10 -3.79 6.14
CA GLY A 91 0.19 -3.83 6.85
C GLY A 91 0.38 -5.07 7.73
N SER A 92 -0.69 -5.78 8.12
CA SER A 92 -0.60 -7.10 8.79
C SER A 92 0.12 -8.14 7.92
N THR A 93 0.15 -7.94 6.60
CA THR A 93 0.99 -8.71 5.68
C THR A 93 2.45 -8.71 6.13
N MET A 94 2.99 -7.57 6.58
CA MET A 94 4.38 -7.50 7.03
C MET A 94 4.63 -8.38 8.27
N VAL A 95 3.70 -8.36 9.22
CA VAL A 95 3.74 -9.19 10.43
C VAL A 95 3.67 -10.68 10.09
N ALA A 96 2.72 -11.06 9.24
CA ALA A 96 2.59 -12.44 8.78
C ALA A 96 3.86 -12.91 8.05
N ASN A 97 4.51 -12.04 7.27
CA ASN A 97 5.76 -12.37 6.59
C ASN A 97 6.88 -12.75 7.57
N VAL A 98 7.05 -12.00 8.66
CA VAL A 98 8.06 -12.29 9.69
C VAL A 98 7.78 -13.63 10.37
N ALA A 99 6.51 -13.93 10.67
CA ALA A 99 6.11 -15.21 11.24
C ALA A 99 6.38 -16.39 10.28
N PHE A 100 6.02 -16.27 9.01
CA PHE A 100 6.27 -17.33 8.03
C PHE A 100 7.74 -17.47 7.65
N ALA A 101 8.52 -16.39 7.61
CA ALA A 101 9.95 -16.44 7.36
C ALA A 101 10.68 -17.22 8.48
N SER A 102 10.35 -16.95 9.75
CA SER A 102 10.92 -17.71 10.87
C SER A 102 10.51 -19.20 10.84
N LEU A 103 9.25 -19.52 10.51
CA LEU A 103 8.75 -20.90 10.44
C LEU A 103 9.30 -21.71 9.26
N PHE A 104 9.27 -21.17 8.03
CA PHE A 104 9.64 -21.90 6.81
C PHE A 104 11.13 -21.79 6.44
N LEU A 105 11.77 -20.65 6.71
CA LEU A 105 13.17 -20.44 6.37
C LEU A 105 14.14 -20.71 7.54
N LYS A 106 13.62 -21.02 8.74
CA LYS A 106 14.41 -21.17 9.97
C LYS A 106 15.31 -19.96 10.27
N GLU A 107 14.88 -18.78 9.85
CA GLU A 107 15.56 -17.53 10.19
C GLU A 107 15.37 -17.25 11.70
N LYS A 108 16.42 -16.78 12.37
CA LYS A 108 16.38 -16.54 13.82
C LYS A 108 15.49 -15.33 14.11
N PHE A 109 14.34 -15.58 14.74
CA PHE A 109 13.46 -14.51 15.22
C PHE A 109 14.16 -13.68 16.30
N THR A 110 14.40 -12.41 16.04
CA THR A 110 15.12 -11.52 16.96
C THR A 110 14.15 -10.82 17.92
N ARG A 111 14.67 -10.29 19.04
CA ARG A 111 13.85 -9.48 19.97
C ARG A 111 13.32 -8.21 19.31
N SER A 112 14.07 -7.63 18.37
CA SER A 112 13.64 -6.46 17.60
C SER A 112 12.46 -6.78 16.69
N ASP A 113 12.43 -7.97 16.07
CA ASP A 113 11.31 -8.43 15.25
C ASP A 113 10.02 -8.59 16.08
N ALA A 114 10.16 -9.06 17.32
CA ALA A 114 9.05 -9.19 18.26
C ALA A 114 8.44 -7.84 18.65
N ILE A 115 9.30 -6.88 19.00
CA ILE A 115 8.87 -5.52 19.38
C ILE A 115 8.22 -4.82 18.18
N GLY A 116 8.84 -4.87 17.00
CA GLY A 116 8.28 -4.29 15.78
C GLY A 116 6.92 -4.90 15.41
N THR A 117 6.80 -6.23 15.53
CA THR A 117 5.53 -6.93 15.31
C THR A 117 4.44 -6.49 16.28
N ALA A 118 4.76 -6.40 17.58
CA ALA A 118 3.81 -5.96 18.60
C ALA A 118 3.33 -4.52 18.38
N LEU A 119 4.23 -3.62 17.98
CA LEU A 119 3.89 -2.23 17.67
C LEU A 119 2.98 -2.13 16.45
N VAL A 120 3.26 -2.85 15.37
CA VAL A 120 2.40 -2.87 14.17
C VAL A 120 1.01 -3.42 14.51
N LEU A 121 0.92 -4.53 15.26
CA LEU A 121 -0.37 -5.08 15.68
C LEU A 121 -1.16 -4.10 16.55
N THR A 122 -0.49 -3.43 17.49
CA THR A 122 -1.12 -2.40 18.33
C THR A 122 -1.65 -1.25 17.49
N GLY A 123 -0.85 -0.74 16.54
CA GLY A 123 -1.25 0.31 15.62
C GLY A 123 -2.48 -0.07 14.79
N ILE A 124 -2.52 -1.29 14.25
CA ILE A 124 -3.68 -1.80 13.49
C ILE A 124 -4.94 -1.84 14.37
N ILE A 125 -4.82 -2.32 15.61
CA ILE A 125 -5.94 -2.37 16.55
C ILE A 125 -6.45 -0.96 16.87
N VAL A 126 -5.55 -0.02 17.15
CA VAL A 126 -5.91 1.38 17.42
C VAL A 126 -6.65 1.98 16.24
N VAL A 127 -6.11 1.88 15.02
CA VAL A 127 -6.80 2.36 13.82
C VAL A 127 -8.16 1.69 13.66
N ALA A 128 -8.28 0.38 13.86
CA ALA A 128 -9.55 -0.35 13.76
C ALA A 128 -10.61 0.08 14.79
N MET A 129 -10.18 0.54 15.97
CA MET A 129 -11.09 1.06 16.98
C MET A 129 -11.66 2.42 16.60
N PHE A 130 -10.82 3.30 16.06
CA PHE A 130 -11.18 4.70 15.77
C PHE A 130 -11.65 4.95 14.33
N ALA A 131 -11.40 4.01 13.41
CA ALA A 131 -11.87 4.11 12.04
C ALA A 131 -13.41 4.22 11.99
N GLU A 132 -13.90 5.13 11.16
CA GLU A 132 -15.32 5.28 10.88
C GLU A 132 -15.84 4.00 10.22
N LYS A 133 -16.83 3.33 10.83
CA LYS A 133 -17.29 1.99 10.37
C LYS A 133 -18.48 2.06 9.40
N GLU A 134 -18.89 3.27 9.02
CA GLU A 134 -19.98 3.44 8.06
C GLU A 134 -19.47 3.19 6.64
N SER A 135 -20.13 2.27 5.95
CA SER A 135 -19.88 2.00 4.54
C SER A 135 -20.83 2.85 3.70
N ALA A 136 -20.33 3.97 3.18
CA ALA A 136 -21.00 4.70 2.13
C ALA A 136 -20.78 3.97 0.79
N CYS A 137 -21.82 3.85 -0.04
CA CYS A 137 -21.67 3.50 -1.45
C CYS A 137 -21.49 4.79 -2.25
N TYR A 138 -20.53 4.82 -3.18
CA TYR A 138 -20.24 6.00 -3.98
C TYR A 138 -20.46 5.76 -5.47
N THR A 139 -21.24 6.64 -6.10
CA THR A 139 -21.35 6.73 -7.56
C THR A 139 -20.16 7.47 -8.18
N VAL A 140 -19.93 7.33 -9.50
CA VAL A 140 -18.88 8.10 -10.21
C VAL A 140 -19.07 9.60 -10.01
N HIS A 141 -20.31 10.08 -10.03
CA HIS A 141 -20.60 11.51 -9.88
C HIS A 141 -20.21 12.02 -8.49
N GLU A 142 -20.46 11.23 -7.44
CA GLU A 142 -20.05 11.56 -6.08
C GLU A 142 -18.52 11.54 -5.97
N LEU A 143 -17.84 10.47 -6.41
CA LEU A 143 -16.38 10.41 -6.42
C LEU A 143 -15.75 11.62 -7.14
N VAL A 144 -16.30 11.99 -8.30
CA VAL A 144 -15.85 13.18 -9.04
C VAL A 144 -16.14 14.48 -8.28
N ALA A 145 -17.23 14.56 -7.53
CA ALA A 145 -17.50 15.71 -6.67
C ALA A 145 -16.51 15.80 -5.50
N LEU A 146 -16.09 14.68 -4.91
CA LEU A 146 -15.08 14.66 -3.84
C LEU A 146 -13.71 15.19 -4.34
N TYR A 147 -13.36 15.00 -5.62
CA TYR A 147 -12.17 15.63 -6.21
C TYR A 147 -12.24 17.17 -6.27
N ARG A 148 -13.44 17.77 -6.25
CA ARG A 148 -13.64 19.23 -6.30
C ARG A 148 -13.66 19.88 -4.93
N GLU A 149 -13.59 19.10 -3.86
CA GLU A 149 -13.56 19.61 -2.50
C GLU A 149 -12.26 20.37 -2.22
N PRO A 150 -12.32 21.51 -1.49
CA PRO A 150 -11.17 22.37 -1.27
C PRO A 150 -10.06 21.66 -0.47
N LEU A 151 -10.43 20.82 0.50
CA LEU A 151 -9.46 20.04 1.28
C LEU A 151 -8.70 19.05 0.41
N PHE A 152 -9.39 18.39 -0.53
CA PHE A 152 -8.73 17.49 -1.47
C PHE A 152 -7.82 18.26 -2.43
N ALA A 153 -8.23 19.44 -2.90
CA ALA A 153 -7.38 20.28 -3.74
C ALA A 153 -6.07 20.68 -3.02
N VAL A 154 -6.15 21.09 -1.75
CA VAL A 154 -4.96 21.38 -0.94
C VAL A 154 -4.09 20.13 -0.78
N TYR A 155 -4.68 18.99 -0.43
CA TYR A 155 -3.95 17.72 -0.35
C TYR A 155 -3.24 17.36 -1.66
N ALA A 156 -3.96 17.41 -2.79
CA ALA A 156 -3.44 17.07 -4.10
C ALA A 156 -2.29 18.01 -4.52
N THR A 157 -2.41 19.30 -4.25
CA THR A 157 -1.32 20.26 -4.52
C THR A 157 -0.08 19.99 -3.66
N LEU A 158 -0.25 19.70 -2.37
CA LEU A 158 0.87 19.36 -1.48
C LEU A 158 1.57 18.07 -1.91
N ILE A 159 0.82 17.01 -2.24
CA ILE A 159 1.38 15.75 -2.74
C ILE A 159 2.07 15.97 -4.09
N GLY A 160 1.46 16.73 -5.00
CA GLY A 160 2.06 17.07 -6.29
C GLY A 160 3.38 17.82 -6.14
N LEU A 161 3.41 18.83 -5.27
CA LEU A 161 4.64 19.58 -4.95
C LEU A 161 5.71 18.69 -4.30
N ALA A 162 5.32 17.80 -3.38
CA ALA A 162 6.23 16.84 -2.77
C ALA A 162 6.82 15.88 -3.80
N CYS A 163 6.00 15.33 -4.70
CA CYS A 163 6.47 14.48 -5.80
C CYS A 163 7.45 15.23 -6.72
N ILE A 164 7.13 16.46 -7.12
CA ILE A 164 8.02 17.27 -7.96
C ILE A 164 9.33 17.59 -7.23
N ALA A 165 9.26 18.00 -5.96
CA ALA A 165 10.43 18.32 -5.15
C ALA A 165 11.35 17.10 -4.97
N LEU A 166 10.78 15.93 -4.63
CA LEU A 166 11.53 14.69 -4.51
C LEU A 166 12.13 14.25 -5.85
N TYR A 167 11.39 14.38 -6.96
CA TYR A 167 11.89 14.07 -8.30
C TYR A 167 13.08 14.95 -8.68
N LEU A 168 12.95 16.27 -8.48
CA LEU A 168 14.02 17.23 -8.76
C LEU A 168 15.24 16.98 -7.87
N LEU A 169 15.01 16.64 -6.60
CA LEU A 169 16.07 16.24 -5.68
C LEU A 169 16.79 14.99 -6.17
N SER A 170 16.07 13.91 -6.52
CA SER A 170 16.69 12.69 -7.07
C SER A 170 17.52 12.98 -8.32
N ARG A 171 16.95 13.74 -9.27
CA ARG A 171 17.65 14.16 -10.51
C ARG A 171 18.87 15.03 -10.25
N LYS A 172 18.82 15.91 -9.25
CA LYS A 172 19.96 16.75 -8.85
C LYS A 172 21.06 15.89 -8.22
N MET A 173 20.68 14.95 -7.35
CA MET A 173 21.62 14.06 -6.68
C MET A 173 22.31 13.11 -7.66
N GLU A 174 21.59 12.56 -8.63
CA GLU A 174 22.17 11.76 -9.72
C GLU A 174 23.19 12.56 -10.54
N ARG A 175 22.87 13.83 -10.87
CA ARG A 175 23.77 14.71 -11.62
C ARG A 175 25.04 15.03 -10.84
N VAL A 176 24.91 15.48 -9.59
CA VAL A 176 26.07 15.77 -8.72
C VAL A 176 26.94 14.52 -8.52
N LEU A 177 26.31 13.36 -8.35
CA LEU A 177 27.03 12.09 -8.20
C LEU A 177 27.82 11.71 -9.46
N LYS A 178 27.26 11.94 -10.66
CA LYS A 178 27.94 11.68 -11.94
C LYS A 178 29.05 12.67 -12.24
N GLU A 179 28.84 13.97 -11.99
CA GLU A 179 29.79 15.04 -12.35
C GLU A 179 30.92 15.20 -11.34
N LYS A 180 30.62 15.12 -10.04
CA LYS A 180 31.56 15.47 -8.95
C LYS A 180 31.98 14.29 -8.09
N GLY A 181 31.35 13.13 -8.28
CA GLY A 181 31.65 11.91 -7.54
C GLY A 181 31.16 11.91 -6.09
N LYS A 182 31.20 10.72 -5.47
CA LYS A 182 30.72 10.45 -4.10
C LYS A 182 31.43 11.29 -3.02
N SER A 183 32.69 11.67 -3.27
CA SER A 183 33.53 12.39 -2.30
C SER A 183 33.30 13.90 -2.28
N SER A 184 32.49 14.44 -3.21
CA SER A 184 32.22 15.87 -3.27
C SER A 184 31.46 16.38 -2.03
N PRO A 185 31.80 17.58 -1.52
CA PRO A 185 31.12 18.17 -0.36
C PRO A 185 29.64 18.43 -0.64
N GLU A 186 29.29 18.70 -1.90
CA GLU A 186 27.92 18.91 -2.37
C GLU A 186 27.06 17.64 -2.26
N TYR A 187 27.60 16.49 -2.66
CA TYR A 187 26.89 15.22 -2.49
C TYR A 187 26.79 14.84 -1.01
N LYS A 188 27.85 15.04 -0.22
CA LYS A 188 27.85 14.75 1.22
C LYS A 188 26.77 15.51 1.99
N ARG A 189 26.46 16.75 1.60
CA ARG A 189 25.39 17.55 2.24
C ARG A 189 24.00 16.89 2.11
N PHE A 190 23.77 16.17 1.02
CA PHE A 190 22.48 15.55 0.70
C PHE A 190 22.54 14.02 0.71
N SER A 191 23.65 13.42 1.14
CA SER A 191 23.89 11.98 1.01
C SER A 191 22.91 11.13 1.83
N LYS A 192 22.34 11.69 2.90
CA LYS A 192 21.29 11.05 3.70
C LYS A 192 19.91 11.11 3.04
N LEU A 193 19.64 12.14 2.23
CA LEU A 193 18.34 12.38 1.61
C LEU A 193 18.19 11.63 0.28
N HIS A 194 19.31 11.40 -0.43
CA HIS A 194 19.31 10.67 -1.69
C HIS A 194 18.73 9.24 -1.59
N PRO A 195 19.12 8.38 -0.62
CA PRO A 195 18.53 7.07 -0.42
C PRO A 195 17.02 7.09 -0.11
N VAL A 196 16.55 8.15 0.56
CA VAL A 196 15.14 8.30 0.97
C VAL A 196 14.26 8.76 -0.19
N SER A 197 14.83 9.48 -1.16
CA SER A 197 14.05 10.11 -2.25
C SER A 197 13.28 9.10 -3.12
N TYR A 198 13.90 7.99 -3.53
CA TYR A 198 13.26 6.95 -4.34
C TYR A 198 12.12 6.21 -3.61
N PRO A 199 12.32 5.65 -2.40
CA PRO A 199 11.23 4.99 -1.67
C PRO A 199 10.13 5.97 -1.27
N ALA A 200 10.45 7.24 -0.98
CA ALA A 200 9.44 8.26 -0.73
C ALA A 200 8.57 8.50 -1.96
N LEU A 201 9.16 8.71 -3.15
CA LEU A 201 8.41 8.85 -4.41
C LEU A 201 7.52 7.63 -4.67
N SER A 202 8.08 6.43 -4.52
CA SER A 202 7.32 5.19 -4.63
C SER A 202 6.14 5.15 -3.64
N GLY A 203 6.37 5.55 -2.39
CA GLY A 203 5.35 5.56 -1.34
C GLY A 203 4.21 6.53 -1.66
N LEU A 204 4.53 7.73 -2.15
CA LEU A 204 3.54 8.73 -2.56
C LEU A 204 2.68 8.20 -3.73
N PHE A 205 3.29 7.67 -4.79
CA PHE A 205 2.54 7.10 -5.91
C PHE A 205 1.74 5.86 -5.50
N GLY A 206 2.27 5.03 -4.60
CA GLY A 206 1.56 3.88 -4.08
C GLY A 206 0.35 4.27 -3.24
N ALA A 207 0.45 5.31 -2.41
CA ALA A 207 -0.69 5.80 -1.66
C ALA A 207 -1.82 6.29 -2.59
N GLN A 208 -1.47 6.96 -3.69
CA GLN A 208 -2.47 7.36 -4.70
C GLN A 208 -3.08 6.16 -5.43
N SER A 209 -2.28 5.12 -5.72
CA SER A 209 -2.83 3.92 -6.37
C SER A 209 -3.88 3.23 -5.49
N VAL A 210 -3.70 3.20 -4.17
CA VAL A 210 -4.71 2.68 -3.22
C VAL A 210 -5.97 3.54 -3.20
N LEU A 211 -5.84 4.87 -3.25
CA LEU A 211 -6.99 5.78 -3.32
C LEU A 211 -7.84 5.52 -4.57
N PHE A 212 -7.19 5.39 -5.73
CA PHE A 212 -7.89 5.05 -6.97
C PHE A 212 -8.42 3.61 -6.96
N ALA A 213 -7.70 2.66 -6.37
CA ALA A 213 -8.16 1.27 -6.24
C ALA A 213 -9.42 1.17 -5.37
N LYS A 214 -9.47 1.90 -4.25
CA LYS A 214 -10.68 1.97 -3.44
C LYS A 214 -11.83 2.62 -4.21
N SER A 215 -11.56 3.74 -4.88
CA SER A 215 -12.56 4.38 -5.75
C SER A 215 -13.12 3.40 -6.78
N MET A 216 -12.25 2.60 -7.41
CA MET A 216 -12.66 1.55 -8.36
C MET A 216 -13.47 0.43 -7.70
N ALA A 217 -13.12 0.02 -6.48
CA ALA A 217 -13.88 -0.97 -5.72
C ALA A 217 -15.31 -0.49 -5.41
N GLU A 218 -15.49 0.78 -5.05
CA GLU A 218 -16.82 1.39 -4.88
C GLU A 218 -17.61 1.41 -6.19
N LEU A 219 -16.98 1.76 -7.32
CA LEU A 219 -17.65 1.73 -8.63
C LEU A 219 -18.12 0.33 -9.04
N ILE A 220 -17.30 -0.68 -8.77
CA ILE A 220 -17.65 -2.08 -9.01
C ILE A 220 -18.82 -2.49 -8.13
N LYS A 221 -18.80 -2.12 -6.85
CA LYS A 221 -19.87 -2.39 -5.89
C LYS A 221 -21.20 -1.76 -6.34
N THR A 222 -21.21 -0.47 -6.69
CA THR A 222 -22.41 0.21 -7.21
C THR A 222 -22.91 -0.39 -8.52
N THR A 223 -22.00 -0.87 -9.37
CA THR A 223 -22.37 -1.58 -10.61
C THR A 223 -23.08 -2.90 -10.31
N PHE A 224 -22.61 -3.67 -9.32
CA PHE A 224 -23.29 -4.90 -8.88
C PHE A 224 -24.64 -4.64 -8.20
N GLU A 225 -24.84 -3.45 -7.61
CA GLU A 225 -26.13 -3.01 -7.06
C GLU A 225 -27.15 -2.59 -8.14
N GLY A 226 -26.74 -2.60 -9.42
CA GLY A 226 -27.63 -2.42 -10.57
C GLY A 226 -27.49 -1.07 -11.29
N ASP A 227 -26.57 -0.20 -10.87
CA ASP A 227 -26.29 1.07 -11.54
C ASP A 227 -24.90 1.04 -12.20
N ASN A 228 -24.85 0.65 -13.48
CA ASN A 228 -23.60 0.44 -14.21
C ASN A 228 -22.79 1.75 -14.34
N GLN A 229 -21.73 1.86 -13.55
CA GLN A 229 -20.87 3.05 -13.50
C GLN A 229 -19.85 3.14 -14.64
N PHE A 230 -19.59 2.01 -15.32
CA PHE A 230 -18.60 1.93 -16.41
C PHE A 230 -19.09 2.55 -17.73
N VAL A 231 -20.27 3.17 -17.75
CA VAL A 231 -20.72 3.97 -18.90
C VAL A 231 -20.10 5.37 -18.91
N THR A 232 -19.59 5.84 -17.77
CA THR A 232 -19.12 7.20 -17.57
C THR A 232 -17.60 7.29 -17.75
N PHE A 233 -17.12 8.32 -18.47
CA PHE A 233 -15.70 8.57 -18.69
C PHE A 233 -14.88 8.63 -17.38
N GLY A 234 -15.47 9.14 -16.30
CA GLY A 234 -14.85 9.23 -14.98
C GLY A 234 -14.37 7.88 -14.43
N ALA A 235 -15.13 6.79 -14.64
CA ALA A 235 -14.73 5.45 -14.20
C ALA A 235 -13.43 5.00 -14.89
N TYR A 236 -13.34 5.19 -16.20
CA TYR A 236 -12.13 4.87 -16.97
C TYR A 236 -10.94 5.75 -16.59
N ALA A 237 -11.18 7.03 -16.31
CA ALA A 237 -10.13 7.95 -15.85
C ALA A 237 -9.55 7.52 -14.49
N ILE A 238 -10.39 7.08 -13.54
CA ILE A 238 -9.97 6.54 -12.25
C ILE A 238 -9.14 5.26 -12.44
N THR A 239 -9.62 4.31 -13.25
CA THR A 239 -8.89 3.07 -13.52
C THR A 239 -7.55 3.32 -14.22
N PHE A 240 -7.51 4.22 -15.20
CA PHE A 240 -6.27 4.57 -15.88
C PHE A 240 -5.26 5.23 -14.91
N SER A 241 -5.74 6.15 -14.07
CA SER A 241 -4.90 6.81 -13.06
C SER A 241 -4.33 5.81 -12.06
N MET A 242 -5.13 4.83 -11.62
CA MET A 242 -4.68 3.72 -10.77
C MET A 242 -3.50 2.97 -11.42
N LEU A 243 -3.65 2.55 -12.69
CA LEU A 243 -2.61 1.79 -13.40
C LEU A 243 -1.32 2.60 -13.58
N VAL A 244 -1.42 3.89 -13.89
CA VAL A 244 -0.26 4.78 -13.99
C VAL A 244 0.45 4.90 -12.64
N CYS A 245 -0.30 5.10 -11.55
CA CYS A 245 0.27 5.17 -10.20
C CYS A 245 0.95 3.87 -9.78
N VAL A 246 0.36 2.71 -10.07
CA VAL A 246 0.97 1.39 -9.83
C VAL A 246 2.28 1.24 -10.61
N PHE A 247 2.29 1.61 -11.88
CA PHE A 247 3.49 1.55 -12.71
C PHE A 247 4.61 2.45 -12.16
N LEU A 248 4.28 3.70 -11.83
CA LEU A 248 5.24 4.66 -11.27
C LEU A 248 5.77 4.20 -9.91
N GLN A 249 4.90 3.67 -9.04
CA GLN A 249 5.28 3.06 -7.76
C GLN A 249 6.33 1.96 -7.98
N ILE A 250 6.03 0.97 -8.83
CA ILE A 250 6.96 -0.13 -9.10
C ILE A 250 8.28 0.38 -9.69
N HIS A 251 8.21 1.34 -10.61
CA HIS A 251 9.39 1.93 -11.25
C HIS A 251 10.32 2.60 -10.22
N TRP A 252 9.78 3.47 -9.36
CA TRP A 252 10.58 4.19 -8.36
C TRP A 252 11.11 3.25 -7.27
N LEU A 253 10.33 2.25 -6.86
CA LEU A 253 10.80 1.23 -5.92
C LEU A 253 11.96 0.44 -6.51
N ALA A 254 11.83 -0.02 -7.75
CA ALA A 254 12.89 -0.75 -8.45
C ALA A 254 14.17 0.09 -8.58
N HIS A 255 14.04 1.38 -8.90
CA HIS A 255 15.18 2.28 -8.99
C HIS A 255 15.87 2.46 -7.63
N GLY A 256 15.10 2.57 -6.54
CA GLY A 256 15.64 2.60 -5.17
C GLY A 256 16.43 1.34 -4.82
N LEU A 257 15.86 0.16 -5.11
CA LEU A 257 16.48 -1.15 -4.86
C LEU A 257 17.73 -1.42 -5.70
N GLN A 258 17.87 -0.78 -6.87
CA GLN A 258 19.07 -0.87 -7.68
C GLN A 258 20.26 -0.10 -7.09
N HIS A 259 19.99 0.96 -6.32
CA HIS A 259 21.02 1.87 -5.82
C HIS A 259 21.34 1.70 -4.33
N PHE A 260 20.40 1.16 -3.55
CA PHE A 260 20.49 1.08 -2.09
C PHE A 260 19.98 -0.27 -1.56
N ASP A 261 20.34 -0.56 -0.31
CA ASP A 261 19.96 -1.81 0.34
C ASP A 261 18.44 -1.93 0.53
N ALA A 262 17.89 -3.08 0.14
CA ALA A 262 16.48 -3.42 0.30
C ALA A 262 16.03 -3.37 1.76
N VAL A 263 16.93 -3.71 2.71
CA VAL A 263 16.66 -3.65 4.17
C VAL A 263 16.31 -2.22 4.61
N PHE A 264 16.82 -1.21 3.92
CA PHE A 264 16.48 0.19 4.18
C PHE A 264 15.33 0.70 3.29
N ILE A 265 15.36 0.37 1.99
CA ILE A 265 14.41 0.92 1.00
C ILE A 265 12.97 0.46 1.27
N VAL A 266 12.77 -0.82 1.57
CA VAL A 266 11.42 -1.39 1.73
C VAL A 266 10.69 -0.79 2.94
N PRO A 267 11.28 -0.71 4.15
CA PRO A 267 10.62 -0.07 5.29
C PRO A 267 10.32 1.41 5.06
N VAL A 268 11.25 2.18 4.47
CA VAL A 268 11.03 3.60 4.20
C VAL A 268 9.87 3.80 3.22
N PHE A 269 9.81 2.99 2.16
CA PHE A 269 8.68 2.98 1.23
C PHE A 269 7.35 2.73 1.96
N GLN A 270 7.31 1.73 2.85
CA GLN A 270 6.12 1.38 3.62
C GLN A 270 5.66 2.52 4.53
N CYS A 271 6.58 3.21 5.21
CA CYS A 271 6.22 4.34 6.06
C CYS A 271 5.51 5.44 5.25
N PHE A 272 6.10 5.88 4.13
CA PHE A 272 5.48 6.89 3.28
C PHE A 272 4.15 6.41 2.68
N PHE A 273 4.10 5.16 2.21
CA PHE A 273 2.90 4.57 1.64
C PHE A 273 1.75 4.55 2.64
N ILE A 274 1.97 4.01 3.84
CA ILE A 274 0.93 3.88 4.86
C ILE A 274 0.45 5.25 5.31
N SER A 275 1.37 6.16 5.68
CA SER A 275 1.00 7.49 6.16
C SER A 275 0.21 8.28 5.12
N ILE A 276 0.73 8.38 3.89
CA ILE A 276 0.05 9.17 2.84
C ILE A 276 -1.26 8.52 2.41
N SER A 277 -1.38 7.19 2.46
CA SER A 277 -2.63 6.49 2.12
C SER A 277 -3.72 6.72 3.19
N ILE A 278 -3.37 6.70 4.48
CA ILE A 278 -4.31 7.02 5.56
C ILE A 278 -4.79 8.47 5.44
N PHE A 279 -3.86 9.42 5.30
CA PHE A 279 -4.22 10.84 5.14
C PHE A 279 -5.03 11.08 3.86
N GLY A 280 -4.61 10.49 2.74
CA GLY A 280 -5.32 10.62 1.46
C GLY A 280 -6.73 10.06 1.51
N GLY A 281 -6.90 8.89 2.11
CA GLY A 281 -8.20 8.27 2.31
C GLY A 281 -9.11 9.12 3.20
N GLY A 282 -8.59 9.60 4.33
CA GLY A 282 -9.35 10.43 5.27
C GLY A 282 -9.76 11.79 4.72
N VAL A 283 -8.90 12.43 3.92
CA VAL A 283 -9.23 13.69 3.24
C VAL A 283 -10.19 13.47 2.08
N TYR A 284 -9.90 12.50 1.21
CA TYR A 284 -10.70 12.29 0.00
C TYR A 284 -12.07 11.72 0.31
N PHE A 285 -12.19 10.65 1.11
CA PHE A 285 -13.48 10.05 1.47
C PHE A 285 -14.13 10.71 2.70
N LYS A 286 -13.55 11.82 3.21
CA LYS A 286 -14.00 12.53 4.41
C LYS A 286 -14.11 11.64 5.67
N GLU A 287 -13.35 10.54 5.74
CA GLU A 287 -13.39 9.56 6.86
C GLU A 287 -12.91 10.15 8.20
N PHE A 288 -12.31 11.34 8.20
CA PHE A 288 -11.92 12.06 9.43
C PHE A 288 -13.02 13.01 9.95
N ALA A 289 -14.03 13.34 9.14
CA ALA A 289 -15.03 14.35 9.50
C ALA A 289 -15.90 13.93 10.70
N HIS A 290 -16.05 12.62 10.93
CA HIS A 290 -16.82 12.08 12.05
C HIS A 290 -15.94 11.52 13.18
N MET A 291 -14.61 11.64 13.08
CA MET A 291 -13.70 11.22 14.16
C MET A 291 -13.66 12.26 15.27
N THR A 292 -13.95 11.83 16.50
CA THR A 292 -13.89 12.67 17.70
C THR A 292 -12.51 13.36 17.80
N PRO A 293 -12.42 14.67 18.12
CA PRO A 293 -11.15 15.43 18.15
C PRO A 293 -10.03 14.82 19.01
N LEU A 294 -10.40 13.95 19.96
CA LEU A 294 -9.47 13.21 20.83
C LEU A 294 -8.65 12.15 20.06
N ALA A 295 -9.20 11.56 18.99
CA ALA A 295 -8.47 10.64 18.10
C ALA A 295 -7.48 11.39 17.21
N LEU A 296 -7.85 12.59 16.72
CA LEU A 296 -7.00 13.48 15.92
C LEU A 296 -5.83 14.06 16.74
N ALA A 297 -6.07 14.35 18.03
CA ALA A 297 -5.03 14.78 18.96
C ALA A 297 -3.99 13.67 19.24
N MET A 298 -4.43 12.42 19.42
CA MET A 298 -3.52 11.28 19.65
C MET A 298 -2.64 10.98 18.42
N PHE A 299 -3.18 11.08 17.19
CA PHE A 299 -2.40 10.95 15.96
C PHE A 299 -1.30 12.02 15.80
N SER A 300 -1.48 13.20 16.40
CA SER A 300 -0.52 14.31 16.35
C SER A 300 0.55 14.23 17.44
N VAL A 301 0.22 13.60 18.58
CA VAL A 301 1.13 13.47 19.74
C VAL A 301 2.21 12.40 19.49
N GLU A 302 1.95 11.39 18.68
CA GLU A 302 2.91 10.32 18.39
C GLU A 302 4.08 10.75 17.47
N GLY A 303 3.99 11.93 16.84
CA GLY A 303 5.11 12.56 16.12
C GLY A 303 6.05 13.39 17.00
N SER A 304 5.86 13.40 18.32
CA SER A 304 6.58 14.29 19.25
C SER A 304 7.42 13.58 20.33
N GLN A 305 7.64 12.27 20.22
CA GLN A 305 8.60 11.56 21.07
C GLN A 305 9.73 10.96 20.22
N ASP A 306 10.63 11.84 19.79
CA ASP A 306 12.07 11.55 19.67
C ASP A 306 12.80 12.36 20.78
#